data_AF-A0A7C6RHB0-F1
#
_entry.id   AF-A0A7C6RHB0-F1
#
_cell.length_a   1.000
_cell.length_b   1.000
_cell.length_c   1.000
_cell.angle_alpha   90.00
_cell.angle_beta   90.00
_cell.angle_gamma   90.00
#
_symmetry.space_group_name_H-M   'P 1'
#
loop_
_entity.id
_entity.type
_entity.pdbx_description
1 polymer ?
#
loop_
_entity_poly.entity_id
_entity_poly.type
_entity_poly.pdbx_seq_one_letter_code
_entity_poly.pdbx_strand_id
1 'polypeptide(L)'
;MPDHAAGLYLSFGLGAWPGIDAVRRAFLAIAAFVGVIWVIEPISYFPMLGVSGTYMSFLSGNIGNMRLPVVIACQNAVDAETATKKAEVVAVIGIAVSVIVNIGFVLAMVLLGTYILSVLPEFAVAMLKNYTLPAIFAAVFVMFINTAKQRLHAVVAIGVGLAILALPLSEVINVTAAGVSGIIASLLVATLTKAPEEKAGKN
;
A
#
# COMPACT_ATOMS: atom_id res chain seq x y z
N MET A 1 -14.02 16.12 14.45
CA MET A 1 -15.17 15.30 14.02
C MET A 1 -14.63 13.92 13.71
N PRO A 2 -15.23 12.82 14.19
CA PRO A 2 -14.73 11.49 13.88
C PRO A 2 -14.86 11.26 12.38
N ASP A 3 -13.79 10.79 11.72
CA ASP A 3 -13.64 10.82 10.26
C ASP A 3 -14.71 10.01 9.51
N HIS A 4 -15.35 9.06 10.19
CA HIS A 4 -16.48 8.27 9.70
C HIS A 4 -17.76 9.11 9.54
N ALA A 5 -17.91 10.16 10.34
CA ALA A 5 -19.04 11.08 10.27
C ALA A 5 -18.90 12.02 9.06
N ALA A 6 -17.70 12.31 8.58
CA ALA A 6 -17.52 13.21 7.44
C ALA A 6 -18.11 12.61 6.15
N GLY A 7 -17.85 11.34 5.84
CA GLY A 7 -18.41 10.68 4.66
C GLY A 7 -19.94 10.54 4.73
N LEU A 8 -20.46 10.15 5.89
CA LEU A 8 -21.91 10.04 6.14
C LEU A 8 -22.59 11.42 6.15
N TYR A 9 -21.95 12.45 6.68
CA TYR A 9 -22.46 13.82 6.70
C TYR A 9 -22.40 14.46 5.31
N LEU A 10 -21.35 14.24 4.53
CA LEU A 10 -21.28 14.65 3.13
C LEU A 10 -22.40 13.97 2.32
N SER A 11 -22.62 12.68 2.56
CA SER A 11 -23.63 11.88 1.87
C SER A 11 -25.07 12.26 2.24
N PHE A 12 -25.40 12.28 3.53
CA PHE A 12 -26.78 12.42 4.03
C PHE A 12 -27.09 13.82 4.57
N GLY A 13 -26.08 14.54 5.08
CA GLY A 13 -26.23 15.91 5.58
C GLY A 13 -26.14 16.97 4.48
N LEU A 14 -25.23 16.80 3.52
CA LEU A 14 -25.06 17.68 2.34
C LEU A 14 -25.74 17.12 1.07
N GLY A 15 -26.42 15.98 1.17
CA GLY A 15 -27.15 15.36 0.06
C GLY A 15 -26.27 14.83 -1.07
N ALA A 16 -24.95 14.71 -0.89
CA ALA A 16 -24.02 14.20 -1.90
C ALA A 16 -23.99 12.67 -1.97
N TRP A 17 -25.11 12.00 -1.69
CA TRP A 17 -25.22 10.55 -1.73
C TRP A 17 -25.09 10.04 -3.18
N PRO A 18 -24.04 9.27 -3.51
CA PRO A 18 -23.79 8.83 -4.88
C PRO A 18 -24.71 7.67 -5.33
N GLY A 19 -25.66 7.24 -4.49
CA GLY A 19 -26.51 6.09 -4.74
C GLY A 19 -25.85 4.76 -4.35
N ILE A 20 -26.67 3.78 -3.95
CA ILE A 20 -26.19 2.44 -3.56
C ILE A 20 -25.43 1.75 -4.69
N ASP A 21 -25.76 2.09 -5.94
CA ASP A 21 -25.15 1.54 -7.14
C ASP A 21 -23.68 1.95 -7.34
N ALA A 22 -23.34 3.20 -7.01
CA ALA A 22 -21.95 3.66 -7.05
C ALA A 22 -21.15 3.03 -5.90
N VAL A 23 -21.74 2.97 -4.70
CA VAL A 23 -21.11 2.37 -3.51
C VAL A 23 -20.79 0.90 -3.75
N ARG A 24 -21.74 0.11 -4.27
CA ARG A 24 -21.50 -1.32 -4.55
C ARG A 24 -20.42 -1.54 -5.61
N ARG A 25 -20.36 -0.71 -6.66
CA ARG A 25 -19.35 -0.83 -7.73
C ARG A 25 -17.95 -0.49 -7.21
N ALA A 26 -17.82 0.61 -6.47
CA ALA A 26 -16.56 1.00 -5.84
C ALA A 26 -16.09 -0.05 -4.83
N PHE A 27 -16.99 -0.55 -3.99
CA PHE A 27 -16.68 -1.61 -3.04
C PHE A 27 -16.21 -2.89 -3.75
N LEU A 28 -16.94 -3.36 -4.77
CA LEU A 28 -16.57 -4.59 -5.48
C LEU A 28 -15.21 -4.45 -6.19
N ALA A 29 -14.93 -3.29 -6.78
CA ALA A 29 -13.64 -3.02 -7.42
C ALA A 29 -12.48 -3.07 -6.42
N ILE A 30 -12.63 -2.44 -5.25
CA ILE A 30 -11.61 -2.47 -4.19
C ILE A 30 -11.49 -3.88 -3.60
N ALA A 31 -12.61 -4.53 -3.31
CA ALA A 31 -12.64 -5.88 -2.74
C ALA A 31 -12.01 -6.90 -3.68
N ALA A 32 -12.20 -6.77 -4.99
CA ALA A 32 -11.59 -7.68 -5.95
C ALA A 32 -10.07 -7.44 -6.10
N PHE A 33 -9.61 -6.20 -5.95
CA PHE A 33 -8.18 -5.87 -6.00
C PHE A 33 -7.44 -6.23 -4.70
N VAL A 34 -8.00 -5.87 -3.54
CA VAL A 34 -7.33 -5.98 -2.23
C VAL A 34 -7.79 -7.20 -1.44
N GLY A 35 -8.93 -7.81 -1.75
CA GLY A 35 -9.56 -8.85 -0.92
C GLY A 35 -8.70 -10.09 -0.72
N VAL A 36 -7.88 -10.47 -1.71
CA VAL A 36 -6.94 -11.58 -1.57
C VAL A 36 -5.80 -11.21 -0.60
N ILE A 37 -5.23 -10.02 -0.78
CA ILE A 37 -4.17 -9.47 0.08
C ILE A 37 -4.68 -9.34 1.53
N TRP A 38 -5.94 -8.98 1.71
CA TRP A 38 -6.57 -8.82 3.01
C TRP A 38 -6.58 -10.09 3.87
N VAL A 39 -6.58 -11.28 3.25
CA VAL A 39 -6.48 -12.56 3.95
C VAL A 39 -5.03 -13.00 4.11
N ILE A 40 -4.20 -12.78 3.08
CA ILE A 40 -2.81 -13.24 3.06
C ILE A 40 -1.92 -12.42 4.01
N GLU A 41 -2.12 -11.11 4.10
CA GLU A 41 -1.30 -10.21 4.91
C GLU A 41 -1.32 -10.53 6.40
N PRO A 42 -2.49 -10.68 7.06
CA PRO A 42 -2.52 -11.04 8.47
C PRO A 42 -1.77 -12.33 8.75
N ILE A 43 -1.99 -13.37 7.93
CA ILE A 43 -1.36 -14.68 8.10
C ILE A 43 0.16 -14.57 7.94
N SER A 44 0.62 -13.77 6.98
CA SER A 44 2.05 -13.61 6.67
C SER A 44 2.79 -12.80 7.73
N TYR A 45 2.15 -11.78 8.31
CA TYR A 45 2.79 -10.90 9.29
C TYR A 45 2.65 -11.40 10.73
N PHE A 46 1.63 -12.23 11.02
CA PHE A 46 1.36 -12.71 12.37
C PHE A 46 2.57 -13.36 13.06
N PRO A 47 3.40 -14.21 12.41
CA PRO A 47 4.56 -14.83 13.06
C PRO A 47 5.60 -13.82 13.55
N MET A 48 5.71 -12.66 12.88
CA MET A 48 6.67 -11.62 13.22
C MET A 48 6.11 -10.62 14.23
N LEU A 49 4.82 -10.29 14.14
CA LEU A 49 4.19 -9.26 14.96
C LEU A 49 3.61 -9.79 16.29
N GLY A 50 3.19 -11.06 16.34
CA GLY A 50 2.45 -11.62 17.48
C GLY A 50 1.03 -11.05 17.61
N VAL A 51 0.31 -11.39 18.68
CA VAL A 51 -1.12 -11.05 18.83
C VAL A 51 -1.29 -9.54 19.02
N SER A 52 -0.58 -8.98 20.00
CA SER A 52 -0.69 -7.57 20.35
C SER A 52 -0.10 -6.65 19.27
N GLY A 53 1.03 -7.05 18.67
CA GLY A 53 1.67 -6.30 17.60
C GLY A 53 0.82 -6.28 16.32
N THR A 54 0.14 -7.38 16.01
CA THR A 54 -0.83 -7.44 14.90
C THR A 54 -1.95 -6.43 15.12
N TYR A 55 -2.59 -6.43 16.30
CA TYR A 55 -3.65 -5.48 16.61
C TYR A 55 -3.20 -4.01 16.43
N MET A 56 -2.05 -3.64 17.01
CA MET A 56 -1.53 -2.27 16.88
C MET A 56 -1.17 -1.91 15.43
N SER A 57 -0.57 -2.85 14.69
CA SER A 57 -0.14 -2.62 13.31
C SER A 57 -1.32 -2.45 12.36
N PHE A 58 -2.40 -3.22 12.54
CA PHE A 58 -3.62 -3.07 11.73
C PHE A 58 -4.39 -1.78 12.02
N LEU A 59 -4.36 -1.29 13.27
CA LEU A 59 -4.94 0.01 13.60
C LEU A 59 -4.10 1.18 13.07
N SER A 60 -2.78 1.09 13.17
CA SER A 60 -1.91 2.17 12.72
C SER A 60 -1.67 2.17 11.20
N GLY A 61 -1.84 1.03 10.52
CA GLY A 61 -1.51 0.87 9.12
C GLY A 61 -0.02 0.90 8.81
N ASN A 62 0.29 1.00 7.51
CA ASN A 62 1.64 1.02 6.94
C ASN A 62 2.55 -0.13 7.43
N ILE A 63 1.96 -1.33 7.52
CA ILE A 63 2.60 -2.51 8.12
C ILE A 63 3.83 -2.91 7.32
N GLY A 64 3.67 -3.20 6.03
CA GLY A 64 4.74 -3.73 5.17
C GLY A 64 5.91 -2.77 4.96
N ASN A 65 5.67 -1.47 4.80
CA ASN A 65 6.76 -0.54 4.46
C ASN A 65 7.53 -0.01 5.67
N MET A 66 6.92 0.01 6.85
CA MET A 66 7.54 0.65 8.02
C MET A 66 7.47 -0.20 9.30
N ARG A 67 6.32 -0.78 9.64
CA ARG A 67 6.20 -1.51 10.93
C ARG A 67 6.97 -2.82 10.91
N LEU A 68 6.84 -3.60 9.84
CA LEU A 68 7.51 -4.87 9.67
C LEU A 68 9.05 -4.73 9.71
N PRO A 69 9.69 -3.81 8.95
CA PRO A 69 11.15 -3.64 9.03
C PRO A 69 11.62 -3.14 10.40
N VAL A 70 10.84 -2.30 11.10
CA VAL A 70 11.17 -1.89 12.48
C VAL A 70 11.16 -3.10 13.42
N VAL A 71 10.14 -3.97 13.31
CA VAL A 71 10.05 -5.18 14.13
C VAL A 71 11.22 -6.12 13.87
N ILE A 72 11.57 -6.35 12.59
CA ILE A 72 12.74 -7.16 12.21
C ILE A 72 14.01 -6.57 12.83
N ALA A 73 14.22 -5.26 12.72
CA ALA A 73 15.39 -4.59 13.28
C ALA A 73 15.45 -4.72 14.82
N CYS A 74 14.31 -4.54 15.51
CA CYS A 74 14.23 -4.70 16.95
C CYS A 74 14.48 -6.14 17.40
N GLN A 75 13.91 -7.14 16.70
CA GLN A 75 14.11 -8.56 17.00
C GLN A 75 15.56 -8.98 16.79
N ASN A 76 16.19 -8.50 15.70
CA ASN A 76 17.61 -8.72 15.43
C ASN A 76 18.53 -8.07 16.48
N ALA A 77 18.18 -6.87 16.96
CA ALA A 77 18.99 -6.16 17.96
C ALA A 77 19.08 -6.87 19.32
N VAL A 78 18.16 -7.79 19.60
CA VAL A 78 18.11 -8.55 20.86
C VAL A 78 18.32 -10.04 20.65
N ASP A 79 18.67 -10.48 19.44
CA ASP A 79 18.76 -11.89 19.05
C ASP A 79 17.55 -12.71 19.53
N ALA A 80 16.34 -12.21 19.20
CA ALA A 80 15.10 -12.93 19.50
C ALA A 80 14.65 -13.73 18.28
N GLU A 81 14.48 -15.04 18.48
CA GLU A 81 13.97 -15.93 17.45
C GLU A 81 12.48 -15.65 17.19
N THR A 82 12.08 -15.61 15.91
CA THR A 82 10.71 -15.32 15.49
C THR A 82 9.71 -16.30 16.11
N ALA A 83 8.48 -15.86 16.38
CA ALA A 83 7.44 -16.65 17.05
C ALA A 83 7.75 -17.06 18.51
N THR A 84 8.73 -16.45 19.17
CA THR A 84 8.95 -16.59 20.62
C THR A 84 8.27 -15.47 21.42
N LYS A 85 8.01 -15.69 22.71
CA LYS A 85 7.48 -14.65 23.63
C LYS A 85 8.39 -13.43 23.71
N LYS A 86 9.72 -13.63 23.66
CA LYS A 86 10.71 -12.54 23.66
C LYS A 86 10.57 -11.68 22.40
N ALA A 87 10.44 -12.31 21.22
CA ALA A 87 10.26 -11.62 19.96
C ALA A 87 8.93 -10.84 19.91
N GLU A 88 7.85 -11.39 20.49
CA GLU A 88 6.56 -10.71 20.56
C GLU A 88 6.62 -9.45 21.43
N VAL A 89 7.20 -9.54 22.64
CA VAL A 89 7.33 -8.36 23.53
C VAL A 89 8.12 -7.25 22.86
N VAL A 90 9.22 -7.60 22.21
CA VAL A 90 10.09 -6.65 21.52
C VAL A 90 9.40 -6.05 20.29
N ALA A 91 8.64 -6.86 19.54
CA ALA A 91 7.83 -6.39 18.41
C ALA A 91 6.80 -5.36 18.86
N VAL A 92 6.06 -5.63 19.95
CA VAL A 92 5.05 -4.70 20.49
C VAL A 92 5.66 -3.36 20.86
N ILE A 93 6.78 -3.37 21.59
CA ILE A 93 7.48 -2.13 21.97
C ILE A 93 7.97 -1.39 20.72
N GLY A 94 8.58 -2.10 19.76
CA GLY A 94 9.05 -1.51 18.50
C GLY A 94 7.92 -0.86 17.70
N ILE A 95 6.77 -1.53 17.60
CA ILE A 95 5.58 -0.99 16.93
C ILE A 95 5.07 0.23 17.67
N ALA A 96 4.91 0.18 18.99
CA ALA A 96 4.40 1.31 19.78
C ALA A 96 5.27 2.56 19.62
N VAL A 97 6.59 2.42 19.74
CA VAL A 97 7.54 3.54 19.53
C VAL A 97 7.47 4.05 18.10
N SER A 98 7.44 3.13 17.12
CA SER A 98 7.30 3.48 15.72
C SER A 98 6.02 4.31 15.49
N VAL A 99 4.89 3.98 16.14
CA VAL A 99 3.61 4.68 15.96
C VAL A 99 3.73 6.11 16.47
N ILE A 100 4.25 6.29 17.68
CA ILE A 100 4.44 7.60 18.29
C ILE A 100 5.35 8.48 17.44
N VAL A 101 6.49 7.95 17.01
CA VAL A 101 7.45 8.68 16.17
C VAL A 101 6.82 9.06 14.83
N ASN A 102 6.11 8.14 14.19
CA ASN A 102 5.45 8.40 12.92
C ASN A 102 4.40 9.52 13.03
N ILE A 103 3.57 9.51 14.07
CA ILE A 103 2.60 10.57 14.33
C ILE A 103 3.31 11.92 14.53
N GLY A 104 4.41 11.94 15.30
CA GLY A 104 5.19 13.16 15.51
C GLY A 104 5.74 13.74 14.20
N PHE A 105 6.31 12.90 13.33
CA PHE A 105 6.80 13.34 12.02
C PHE A 105 5.68 13.81 11.09
N VAL A 106 4.55 13.09 11.05
CA VAL A 106 3.39 13.50 10.24
C VAL A 106 2.86 14.85 10.71
N LEU A 107 2.76 15.06 12.03
CA LEU A 107 2.33 16.34 12.59
C LEU A 107 3.28 17.47 12.20
N ALA A 108 4.59 17.27 12.36
CA ALA A 108 5.59 18.26 11.96
C ALA A 108 5.51 18.58 10.46
N MET A 109 5.37 17.55 9.61
CA MET A 109 5.21 17.71 8.17
C MET A 109 3.95 18.48 7.79
N VAL A 110 2.83 18.25 8.48
CA VAL A 110 1.59 18.99 8.24
C VAL A 110 1.76 20.46 8.63
N LEU A 111 2.34 20.76 9.79
CA LEU A 111 2.57 22.13 10.24
C LEU A 111 3.56 22.89 9.34
N LEU A 112 4.63 22.24 8.91
CA LEU A 112 5.57 22.81 7.95
C LEU A 112 4.94 22.98 6.57
N GLY A 113 4.15 22.01 6.12
CA GLY A 113 3.44 22.04 4.84
C GLY A 113 2.44 23.19 4.77
N THR A 114 1.66 23.42 5.82
CA THR A 114 0.72 24.56 5.86
C THR A 114 1.44 25.90 5.87
N TYR A 115 2.57 26.02 6.57
CA TYR A 115 3.39 27.23 6.55
C TYR A 115 4.01 27.48 5.17
N ILE A 116 4.56 26.46 4.51
CA ILE A 116 5.11 26.59 3.16
C ILE A 116 4.02 27.04 2.17
N LEU A 117 2.82 26.47 2.29
CA LEU A 117 1.68 26.83 1.44
C LEU A 117 1.22 28.28 1.64
N SER A 118 1.40 28.88 2.82
CA SER A 118 1.01 30.27 3.08
C SER A 118 1.99 31.30 2.53
N VAL A 119 3.26 30.92 2.31
CA VAL A 119 4.31 31.77 1.75
C VAL A 119 4.40 31.67 0.22
N LEU A 120 3.86 30.59 -0.36
CA LEU A 120 3.87 30.36 -1.80
C LEU A 120 2.88 31.28 -2.55
N PRO A 121 3.24 31.78 -3.76
CA PRO A 121 2.31 32.51 -4.61
C PRO A 121 1.15 31.61 -5.09
N GLU A 122 -0.02 32.22 -5.31
CA GLU A 122 -1.27 31.49 -5.64
C GLU A 122 -1.13 30.54 -6.83
N PHE A 123 -0.35 30.93 -7.85
CA PHE A 123 -0.07 30.08 -9.01
C PHE A 123 0.59 28.75 -8.63
N ALA A 124 1.57 28.76 -7.72
CA ALA A 124 2.27 27.55 -7.29
C ALA A 124 1.36 26.64 -6.46
N VAL A 125 0.50 27.21 -5.61
CA VAL A 125 -0.49 26.46 -4.82
C VAL A 125 -1.52 25.78 -5.72
N ALA A 126 -2.00 26.47 -6.77
CA ALA A 126 -2.93 25.90 -7.74
C ALA A 126 -2.30 24.72 -8.50
N MET A 127 -1.04 24.85 -8.93
CA MET A 127 -0.30 23.77 -9.57
C MET A 127 -0.11 22.58 -8.63
N LEU A 128 0.24 22.82 -7.36
CA LEU A 128 0.37 21.75 -6.38
C LEU A 128 -0.93 20.97 -6.25
N LYS A 129 -2.08 21.64 -6.07
CA LYS A 129 -3.38 20.98 -5.91
C LYS A 129 -3.75 20.12 -7.12
N ASN A 130 -3.52 20.62 -8.33
CA ASN A 130 -3.90 19.90 -9.56
C ASN A 130 -2.97 18.72 -9.88
N TYR A 131 -1.69 18.79 -9.51
CA TYR A 131 -0.69 17.76 -9.84
C TYR A 131 -0.31 16.84 -8.68
N THR A 132 -0.79 17.10 -7.45
CA THR A 132 -0.48 16.25 -6.28
C THR A 132 -0.93 14.81 -6.50
N LEU A 133 -2.16 14.60 -6.97
CA LEU A 133 -2.70 13.26 -7.15
C LEU A 133 -1.91 12.46 -8.23
N PRO A 134 -1.66 12.99 -9.44
CA PRO A 134 -0.76 12.36 -10.42
C PRO A 134 0.65 12.10 -9.87
N ALA A 135 1.22 13.03 -9.11
CA ALA A 135 2.56 12.89 -8.55
C ALA A 135 2.66 11.75 -7.53
N ILE A 136 1.63 11.57 -6.69
CA ILE A 136 1.56 10.44 -5.75
C ILE A 136 1.51 9.12 -6.51
N PHE A 137 0.67 9.00 -7.53
CA PHE A 137 0.62 7.78 -8.35
C PHE A 137 1.92 7.52 -9.11
N ALA A 138 2.57 8.56 -9.63
CA ALA A 138 3.88 8.45 -10.27
C ALA A 138 4.97 7.98 -9.28
N ALA A 139 4.97 8.49 -8.05
CA ALA A 139 5.90 8.05 -7.02
C ALA A 139 5.68 6.58 -6.63
N VAL A 140 4.42 6.16 -6.49
CA VAL A 140 4.07 4.75 -6.24
C VAL A 140 4.51 3.86 -7.42
N PHE A 141 4.33 4.32 -8.66
CA PHE A 141 4.80 3.62 -9.85
C PHE A 141 6.33 3.41 -9.82
N VAL A 142 7.10 4.45 -9.51
CA VAL A 142 8.56 4.35 -9.36
C VAL A 142 8.95 3.43 -8.21
N MET A 143 8.22 3.47 -7.09
CA MET A 143 8.44 2.57 -5.96
C MET A 143 8.28 1.09 -6.36
N PHE A 144 7.23 0.75 -7.13
CA PHE A 144 7.05 -0.62 -7.62
C PHE A 144 8.16 -1.06 -8.58
N ILE A 145 8.65 -0.16 -9.45
CA ILE A 145 9.78 -0.47 -10.34
C ILE A 145 11.06 -0.73 -9.56
N ASN A 146 11.34 0.08 -8.52
CA ASN A 146 12.58 -0.02 -7.75
C ASN A 146 12.58 -1.18 -6.76
N THR A 147 11.42 -1.55 -6.21
CA THR A 147 11.26 -2.68 -5.29
C THR A 147 11.22 -4.03 -6.03
N ALA A 148 10.79 -4.04 -7.29
CA ALA A 148 10.83 -5.26 -8.10
C ALA A 148 12.29 -5.67 -8.38
N LYS A 149 12.68 -6.85 -7.88
CA LYS A 149 13.99 -7.50 -8.18
C LYS A 149 14.30 -7.59 -9.68
N GLN A 150 13.28 -7.50 -10.53
CA GLN A 150 13.37 -7.50 -11.98
C GLN A 150 12.50 -6.37 -12.53
N ARG A 151 13.12 -5.27 -12.97
CA ARG A 151 12.44 -4.06 -13.49
C ARG A 151 11.46 -4.39 -14.64
N LEU A 152 11.76 -5.44 -15.41
CA LEU A 152 10.91 -5.93 -16.49
C LEU A 152 9.53 -6.41 -15.99
N HIS A 153 9.45 -6.99 -14.78
CA HIS A 153 8.19 -7.52 -14.23
C HIS A 153 7.22 -6.41 -13.84
N ALA A 154 7.73 -5.33 -13.23
CA ALA A 154 6.93 -4.17 -12.87
C ALA A 154 6.40 -3.46 -14.12
N VAL A 155 7.25 -3.27 -15.14
CA VAL A 155 6.85 -2.60 -16.39
C VAL A 155 5.81 -3.43 -17.15
N VAL A 156 5.96 -4.76 -17.22
CA VAL A 156 4.98 -5.64 -17.88
C VAL A 156 3.67 -5.70 -17.11
N ALA A 157 3.70 -5.82 -15.78
CA ALA A 157 2.50 -5.83 -14.96
C ALA A 157 1.67 -4.56 -15.14
N ILE A 158 2.35 -3.41 -15.19
CA ILE A 158 1.69 -2.11 -15.31
C ILE A 158 1.21 -1.87 -16.74
N GLY A 159 2.00 -2.27 -17.75
CA GLY A 159 1.60 -2.19 -19.16
C GLY A 159 0.37 -3.04 -19.47
N VAL A 160 0.33 -4.28 -18.96
CA VAL A 160 -0.82 -5.18 -19.10
C VAL A 160 -2.04 -4.64 -18.34
N GLY A 161 -1.85 -4.14 -17.12
CA GLY A 161 -2.92 -3.54 -16.33
C GLY A 161 -3.55 -2.32 -17.03
N LEU A 162 -2.74 -1.43 -17.59
CA LEU A 162 -3.20 -0.26 -18.35
C LEU A 162 -3.91 -0.65 -19.66
N ALA A 163 -3.42 -1.67 -20.36
CA ALA A 163 -4.05 -2.15 -21.60
C ALA A 163 -5.44 -2.75 -21.34
N ILE A 164 -5.64 -3.42 -20.21
CA ILE A 164 -6.93 -4.02 -19.84
C ILE A 164 -7.91 -2.96 -19.36
N LEU A 165 -7.43 -1.92 -18.67
CA LEU A 165 -8.24 -0.75 -18.32
C LEU A 165 -8.75 0.02 -19.54
N ALA A 166 -8.08 -0.08 -20.69
CA ALA A 166 -8.50 0.55 -21.94
C ALA A 166 -9.57 -0.24 -22.73
N LEU A 167 -9.90 -1.47 -22.31
CA LEU A 167 -10.96 -2.26 -22.95
C LEU A 167 -12.36 -1.78 -22.52
N PRO A 168 -13.36 -1.73 -23.41
CA PRO A 168 -14.72 -1.28 -23.09
C PRO A 168 -15.53 -2.38 -22.38
N LEU A 169 -15.02 -2.91 -21.28
CA LEU A 169 -15.73 -3.85 -20.39
C LEU A 169 -16.25 -3.11 -19.15
N SER A 170 -17.09 -3.77 -18.37
CA SER A 170 -17.60 -3.18 -17.13
C SER A 170 -16.44 -2.89 -16.17
N GLU A 171 -16.48 -1.70 -15.55
CA GLU A 171 -15.40 -1.13 -14.73
C GLU A 171 -14.90 -2.08 -13.62
N VAL A 172 -15.83 -2.85 -13.04
CA VAL A 172 -15.57 -3.86 -12.00
C VAL A 172 -14.76 -5.05 -12.53
N ILE A 173 -15.06 -5.49 -13.75
CA ILE A 173 -14.35 -6.61 -14.39
C ILE A 173 -12.96 -6.15 -14.83
N ASN A 174 -12.83 -4.92 -15.35
CA ASN A 174 -11.54 -4.37 -15.78
C ASN A 174 -10.53 -4.20 -14.65
N VAL A 175 -10.94 -3.67 -13.49
CA VAL A 175 -10.02 -3.48 -12.34
C VAL A 175 -9.52 -4.83 -11.81
N THR A 176 -10.42 -5.80 -11.69
CA THR A 176 -10.10 -7.16 -11.25
C THR A 176 -9.20 -7.87 -12.26
N ALA A 177 -9.56 -7.81 -13.54
CA ALA A 177 -8.80 -8.41 -14.63
C ALA A 177 -7.42 -7.77 -14.76
N ALA A 178 -7.29 -6.44 -14.65
CA ALA A 178 -6.03 -5.72 -14.71
C ALA A 178 -5.09 -6.11 -13.55
N GLY A 179 -5.61 -6.20 -12.32
CA GLY A 179 -4.83 -6.64 -11.16
C GLY A 179 -4.35 -8.09 -11.28
N VAL A 180 -5.27 -9.02 -11.58
CA VAL A 180 -4.96 -10.46 -11.66
C VAL A 180 -4.05 -10.78 -12.85
N SER A 181 -4.34 -10.22 -14.03
CA SER A 181 -3.50 -10.42 -15.22
C SER A 181 -2.13 -9.74 -15.10
N GLY A 182 -2.04 -8.58 -14.45
CA GLY A 182 -0.75 -7.93 -14.18
C GLY A 182 0.13 -8.80 -13.30
N ILE A 183 -0.44 -9.42 -12.26
CA ILE A 183 0.25 -10.38 -11.40
C ILE A 183 0.63 -11.65 -12.18
N ILE A 184 -0.29 -12.25 -12.93
CA ILE A 184 -0.02 -13.46 -13.73
C ILE A 184 1.04 -13.21 -14.81
N ALA A 185 0.96 -12.08 -15.52
CA ALA A 185 1.95 -11.68 -16.52
C ALA A 185 3.31 -11.46 -15.86
N SER A 186 3.36 -10.82 -14.69
CA SER A 186 4.61 -10.66 -13.93
C SER A 186 5.22 -12.01 -13.52
N LEU A 187 4.40 -12.97 -13.10
CA LEU A 187 4.82 -14.32 -12.71
C LEU A 187 5.28 -15.15 -13.93
N LEU A 188 4.60 -15.04 -15.07
CA LEU A 188 5.00 -15.67 -16.33
C LEU A 188 6.33 -15.13 -16.84
N VAL A 189 6.52 -13.81 -16.79
CA VAL A 189 7.82 -13.22 -17.16
C VAL A 189 8.88 -13.66 -16.15
N ALA A 190 8.57 -13.80 -14.87
CA ALA A 190 9.49 -14.30 -13.85
C ALA A 190 9.92 -15.75 -14.06
N THR A 191 9.02 -16.64 -14.50
CA THR A 191 9.38 -18.02 -14.82
C THR A 191 10.19 -18.11 -16.12
N LEU A 192 9.87 -17.29 -17.12
CA LEU A 192 10.61 -17.23 -18.39
C LEU A 192 12.01 -16.61 -18.25
N THR A 193 12.18 -15.64 -17.34
CA THR A 193 13.49 -15.00 -17.08
C THR A 193 14.39 -15.79 -16.11
N LYS A 194 13.85 -16.74 -15.33
CA LYS A 194 14.67 -17.70 -14.56
C LYS A 194 15.18 -18.88 -15.40
N ALA A 195 14.51 -19.19 -16.51
CA ALA A 195 14.88 -20.27 -17.42
C ALA A 195 16.28 -20.18 -18.12
N PRO A 196 16.93 -19.01 -18.31
CA PRO A 196 18.26 -18.95 -18.95
C PRO A 196 19.44 -19.20 -17.99
N GLU A 197 19.33 -18.90 -16.69
CA GLU A 197 20.50 -18.97 -15.78
C GLU A 197 20.79 -20.39 -15.26
N GLU A 198 19.78 -21.26 -15.14
CA GLU A 198 19.98 -22.63 -14.64
C GLU A 198 20.66 -23.58 -15.66
N LYS A 199 20.68 -23.20 -16.95
CA LYS A 199 21.32 -24.01 -18.01
C LYS A 199 22.77 -23.64 -18.31
N ALA A 200 23.32 -22.56 -17.74
CA ALA A 200 24.69 -22.11 -18.02
C ALA A 200 25.71 -22.47 -16.92
N GLY A 201 25.27 -22.99 -15.77
CA GLY A 201 26.12 -23.36 -14.63
C GLY A 201 26.44 -24.85 -14.48
N LYS A 202 26.05 -25.68 -15.45
CA LYS A 202 26.42 -27.11 -15.49
C LYS A 202 27.15 -27.38 -16.80
N ASN A 203 28.46 -27.18 -16.79
CA ASN A 203 29.47 -27.91 -17.56
C ASN A 203 30.80 -27.77 -16.84
#